data_AF-A0A2R5FWG7-F1
#
_entry.id   AF-A0A2R5FWG7-F1
#
_cell.length_a   1.000
_cell.length_b   1.000
_cell.length_c   1.000
_cell.angle_alpha   90.00
_cell.angle_beta   90.00
_cell.angle_gamma   90.00
#
_symmetry.space_group_name_H-M   'P 1'
#
loop_
_entity.id
_entity.type
_entity.pdbx_description
1 polymer ?
#
loop_
_entity_poly.entity_id
_entity_poly.type
_entity_poly.pdbx_seq_one_letter_code
_entity_poly.pdbx_strand_id
1 'polypeptide(L)'
;MSALFTAQQPFSLKVSRLSYATAYKSLLEVIKGVNELEGIRFHDLRHTFGTERVGLMGIDELRALMGHETIQMTLRYSKVTSRRAEEVAQRAFEKIPNYG
;
A
#
# COMPACT_ATOMS: atom_id res chain seq x y z
N MET A 1 -12.49 11.65 4.57
CA MET A 1 -11.71 11.92 5.80
C MET A 1 -10.23 11.79 5.47
N SER A 2 -9.41 12.81 5.71
CA SER A 2 -7.94 12.63 5.59
C SER A 2 -7.49 11.69 6.70
N ALA A 3 -6.73 10.63 6.39
CA ALA A 3 -6.05 9.86 7.42
C ALA A 3 -5.15 10.80 8.23
N LEU A 4 -5.44 10.99 9.52
CA LEU A 4 -4.67 11.86 10.40
C LEU A 4 -3.68 10.99 11.17
N PHE A 5 -2.39 11.19 10.93
CA PHE A 5 -1.38 10.73 11.87
C PHE A 5 -1.52 11.56 13.14
N THR A 6 -1.79 10.91 14.27
CA THR A 6 -1.82 11.56 15.59
C THR A 6 -0.74 10.94 16.46
N ALA A 7 -0.12 11.77 17.30
CA ALA A 7 0.87 11.31 18.27
C ALA A 7 0.72 12.10 19.57
N GLN A 8 1.07 11.46 20.68
CA GLN A 8 1.15 12.14 21.97
C GLN A 8 2.38 13.07 21.98
N GLN A 9 2.17 14.32 22.33
CA GLN A 9 3.25 15.30 22.48
C GLN A 9 4.04 15.00 23.76
N PRO A 10 5.38 14.97 23.73
CA PRO A 10 6.20 14.56 24.86
C PRO A 10 6.09 15.48 26.07
N PHE A 11 5.84 16.78 25.85
CA PHE A 11 5.76 17.76 26.93
C PHE A 11 4.34 18.02 27.44
N SER A 12 3.37 18.13 26.53
CA SER A 12 1.99 18.44 26.92
C SER A 12 1.14 17.20 27.19
N LEU A 13 1.64 16.01 26.85
CA LEU A 13 0.94 14.72 26.92
C LEU A 13 -0.39 14.66 26.15
N LYS A 14 -0.70 15.71 25.37
CA LYS A 14 -1.89 15.78 24.53
C LYS A 14 -1.63 15.04 23.23
N VAL A 15 -2.62 14.26 22.79
CA VAL A 15 -2.64 13.68 21.45
C VAL A 15 -3.02 14.77 20.47
N SER A 16 -2.16 15.05 19.50
CA SER A 16 -2.41 16.05 18.46
C SER A 16 -2.01 15.52 17.08
N ARG A 17 -2.43 16.24 16.04
CA ARG A 17 -2.06 15.91 14.66
C ARG A 17 -0.55 16.03 14.49
N LEU A 18 0.06 14.98 13.98
CA LEU A 18 1.45 14.97 13.58
C LEU A 18 1.59 15.66 12.22
N SER A 19 2.59 16.52 12.09
CA SER A 19 2.94 17.07 10.78
C SER A 19 3.46 15.96 9.87
N TYR A 20 3.29 16.10 8.55
CA TYR A 20 3.87 15.16 7.59
C TYR A 20 5.39 15.06 7.76
N ALA A 21 6.07 16.19 7.94
CA ALA A 21 7.52 16.24 8.12
C ALA A 21 7.98 15.44 9.35
N THR A 22 7.27 15.55 10.47
CA THR A 22 7.58 14.78 11.67
C THR A 22 7.33 13.29 11.45
N ALA A 23 6.19 12.91 10.85
CA ALA A 23 5.89 11.52 10.52
C ALA A 23 6.96 10.92 9.59
N TYR A 24 7.37 11.69 8.58
CA TYR A 24 8.38 11.27 7.62
C TYR A 24 9.76 11.13 8.25
N LYS A 25 10.14 12.05 9.15
CA LYS A 25 11.36 11.92 9.95
C LYS A 25 11.34 10.63 10.77
N SER A 26 10.24 10.33 11.45
CA SER A 26 10.11 9.08 12.21
C SER A 26 10.23 7.84 11.31
N LEU A 27 9.67 7.88 10.10
CA LEU A 27 9.85 6.81 9.11
C LEU A 27 11.33 6.62 8.76
N LEU A 28 12.05 7.71 8.47
CA LEU A 28 13.48 7.66 8.15
C LEU A 28 14.32 7.09 9.31
N GLU A 29 13.99 7.41 10.55
CA GLU A 29 14.68 6.83 11.71
C GLU A 29 14.41 5.32 11.85
N VAL A 30 13.19 4.87 11.58
CA VAL A 30 12.82 3.44 11.68
C VAL A 30 13.52 2.60 10.62
N ILE A 31 13.66 3.12 9.40
CA ILE A 31 14.28 2.38 8.27
C ILE A 31 15.80 2.54 8.22
N LYS A 32 16.40 3.27 9.16
CA LYS A 32 17.82 3.58 9.15
C LYS A 32 18.66 2.30 9.16
N GLY A 33 19.55 2.18 8.18
CA GLY A 33 20.42 1.00 8.00
C GLY A 33 19.80 -0.12 7.17
N VAL A 34 18.59 0.06 6.63
CA VAL A 34 17.95 -0.86 5.68
C VAL A 34 18.05 -0.27 4.28
N ASN A 35 19.06 -0.69 3.52
CA ASN A 35 19.37 -0.13 2.19
C ASN A 35 18.22 -0.31 1.20
N GLU A 36 17.45 -1.40 1.30
CA GLU A 36 16.31 -1.70 0.44
C GLU A 36 15.15 -0.71 0.61
N LEU A 37 15.12 0.01 1.72
CA LEU A 37 14.07 0.99 2.04
C LEU A 37 14.53 2.44 1.84
N GLU A 38 15.74 2.66 1.32
CA GLU A 38 16.24 4.00 1.07
C GLU A 38 15.32 4.78 0.11
N GLY A 39 14.95 6.00 0.50
CA GLY A 39 14.06 6.86 -0.30
C GLY A 39 12.57 6.52 -0.26
N ILE A 40 12.13 5.55 0.55
CA ILE A 40 10.71 5.18 0.67
C ILE A 40 9.85 6.34 1.21
N ARG A 41 8.64 6.50 0.66
CA ARG A 41 7.65 7.48 1.13
C ARG A 41 6.38 6.77 1.57
N PHE A 42 5.60 7.41 2.44
CA PHE A 42 4.28 6.89 2.83
C PHE A 42 3.34 6.65 1.64
N HIS A 43 3.49 7.45 0.58
CA HIS A 43 2.68 7.26 -0.64
C HIS A 43 3.02 5.95 -1.35
N ASP A 44 4.28 5.51 -1.29
CA ASP A 44 4.71 4.25 -1.91
C ASP A 44 4.12 3.07 -1.14
N LEU A 45 4.06 3.13 0.20
CA LEU A 45 3.35 2.14 1.02
C LEU A 45 1.85 2.07 0.67
N ARG A 46 1.21 3.22 0.43
CA ARG A 46 -0.19 3.28 -0.03
C ARG A 46 -0.37 2.64 -1.41
N HIS A 47 0.58 2.83 -2.31
CA HIS A 47 0.58 2.17 -3.63
C HIS A 47 0.79 0.66 -3.52
N THR A 48 1.70 0.20 -2.66
CA THR A 48 1.91 -1.22 -2.38
C THR A 48 0.62 -1.86 -1.88
N PHE A 49 -0.04 -1.26 -0.88
CA PHE A 49 -1.33 -1.73 -0.40
C PHE A 49 -2.39 -1.84 -1.51
N GLY A 50 -2.53 -0.80 -2.35
CA GLY A 50 -3.47 -0.81 -3.48
C GLY A 50 -3.18 -1.94 -4.47
N THR A 51 -1.90 -2.17 -4.77
CA THR A 51 -1.43 -3.20 -5.71
C THR A 51 -1.60 -4.62 -5.17
N GLU A 52 -1.42 -4.82 -3.87
CA GLU A 52 -1.57 -6.13 -3.23
C GLU A 52 -3.04 -6.53 -3.07
N ARG A 53 -3.94 -5.57 -2.86
CA ARG A 53 -5.36 -5.83 -2.56
C ARG A 53 -6.26 -5.83 -3.80
N VAL A 54 -5.84 -5.21 -4.90
CA VAL A 54 -6.61 -5.24 -6.14
C VAL A 54 -6.80 -6.69 -6.63
N GLY A 55 -8.05 -7.06 -6.92
CA GLY A 55 -8.42 -8.43 -7.29
C GLY A 55 -8.67 -9.39 -6.12
N LEU A 56 -8.30 -9.02 -4.89
CA LEU A 56 -8.63 -9.78 -3.67
C LEU A 56 -9.89 -9.27 -2.96
N MET A 57 -10.37 -8.09 -3.32
CA MET A 57 -11.59 -7.46 -2.79
C MET A 57 -12.31 -6.66 -3.88
N GLY A 58 -13.54 -6.24 -3.59
CA GLY A 58 -14.33 -5.42 -4.50
C GLY A 58 -13.60 -4.12 -4.83
N ILE A 59 -13.62 -3.71 -6.10
CA ILE A 59 -12.91 -2.50 -6.55
C ILE A 59 -13.44 -1.23 -5.86
N ASP A 60 -14.73 -1.19 -5.55
CA ASP A 60 -15.35 -0.08 -4.81
C ASP A 60 -14.96 -0.05 -3.34
N GLU A 61 -14.82 -1.23 -2.72
CA GLU A 61 -14.33 -1.35 -1.33
C GLU A 61 -12.88 -0.87 -1.25
N LEU A 62 -12.04 -1.31 -2.20
CA LEU A 62 -10.66 -0.86 -2.29
C LEU A 62 -10.58 0.65 -2.54
N ARG A 63 -11.42 1.21 -3.42
CA ARG A 63 -11.52 2.66 -3.66
C ARG A 63 -11.83 3.42 -2.38
N ALA A 64 -12.80 2.93 -1.59
CA ALA A 64 -13.18 3.54 -0.32
C ALA A 64 -12.04 3.48 0.70
N LEU A 65 -11.38 2.32 0.86
CA LEU A 65 -10.24 2.15 1.77
C LEU A 65 -9.05 3.04 1.39
N MET A 66 -8.80 3.18 0.09
CA MET A 66 -7.74 4.07 -0.40
C MET A 66 -8.11 5.54 -0.30
N GLY A 67 -9.37 5.90 -0.01
CA GLY A 67 -9.85 7.28 -0.02
C GLY A 67 -9.77 7.91 -1.40
N HIS A 68 -10.00 7.13 -2.45
CA HIS A 68 -10.00 7.61 -3.83
C HIS A 68 -11.34 8.22 -4.21
N GLU A 69 -11.30 9.42 -4.77
CA GLU A 69 -12.48 10.14 -5.21
C GLU A 69 -13.16 9.41 -6.39
N THR A 70 -12.36 8.96 -7.36
CA THR A 70 -12.85 8.30 -8.56
C THR A 70 -12.37 6.85 -8.67
N ILE A 71 -13.17 5.99 -9.31
CA ILE A 71 -12.82 4.59 -9.52
C ILE A 71 -11.57 4.43 -10.41
N GLN A 72 -11.35 5.38 -11.33
CA GLN A 72 -10.20 5.44 -12.23
C GLN A 72 -8.86 5.55 -11.47
N MET A 73 -8.84 6.17 -10.28
CA MET A 73 -7.63 6.21 -9.44
C MET A 73 -7.27 4.82 -8.93
N THR A 74 -8.26 4.00 -8.58
CA THR A 74 -8.06 2.63 -8.09
C THR A 74 -7.76 1.65 -9.24
N LEU A 75 -8.42 1.81 -10.39
CA LEU A 75 -8.20 0.97 -11.57
C LEU A 75 -6.76 1.00 -12.12
N ARG A 76 -5.94 1.98 -11.70
CA ARG A 76 -4.50 2.00 -12.04
C ARG A 76 -3.77 0.75 -11.54
N TYR A 77 -4.22 0.16 -10.43
CA TYR A 77 -3.62 -1.07 -9.89
C TYR A 77 -4.07 -2.32 -10.64
N SER A 78 -5.25 -2.31 -11.28
CA SER A 78 -5.81 -3.46 -11.98
C SER A 78 -4.94 -3.94 -13.14
N LYS A 79 -4.20 -3.02 -13.81
CA LYS A 79 -3.25 -3.37 -14.88
C LYS A 79 -2.07 -4.21 -14.36
N VAL A 80 -1.63 -3.96 -13.13
CA VAL A 80 -0.57 -4.73 -12.48
C VAL A 80 -1.09 -6.10 -12.07
N THR A 81 -2.37 -6.18 -11.64
CA THR A 81 -3.04 -7.44 -11.35
C THR A 81 -3.21 -8.31 -12.57
N SER A 82 -3.47 -7.76 -13.77
CA SER A 82 -3.55 -8.54 -15.00
C SER A 82 -2.29 -9.37 -15.23
N ARG A 83 -1.11 -8.74 -15.07
CA ARG A 83 0.18 -9.42 -15.16
C ARG A 83 0.37 -10.46 -14.05
N ARG A 84 0.01 -10.12 -12.80
CA ARG A 84 0.11 -11.05 -11.67
C ARG A 84 -0.84 -12.25 -11.79
N ALA A 85 -2.05 -12.03 -12.31
CA ALA A 85 -3.03 -13.07 -12.58
C ALA A 85 -2.53 -14.02 -13.68
N GLU A 86 -1.92 -13.48 -14.74
CA GLU A 86 -1.26 -14.27 -15.78
C GLU A 86 -0.10 -15.10 -15.21
N GLU A 87 0.79 -14.50 -14.40
CA GLU A 87 1.87 -15.23 -13.72
C GLU A 87 1.36 -16.33 -12.78
N VAL A 88 0.23 -16.10 -12.09
CA VAL A 88 -0.38 -17.11 -11.22
C VAL A 88 -1.01 -18.22 -12.06
N ALA A 89 -1.72 -17.89 -13.14
CA ALA A 89 -2.29 -18.87 -14.06
C ALA A 89 -1.21 -19.74 -14.70
N GLN A 90 -0.09 -19.14 -15.14
CA GLN A 90 1.03 -19.87 -15.71
C GLN A 90 1.72 -20.78 -14.69
N ARG A 91 1.98 -20.29 -13.47
CA ARG A 91 2.50 -21.13 -12.38
C ARG A 91 1.56 -22.25 -11.97
N ALA A 92 0.23 -22.03 -12.03
CA ALA A 92 -0.75 -23.07 -11.79
C ALA A 92 -0.71 -24.12 -12.90
N PHE A 93 -0.63 -23.70 -14.16
CA PHE A 93 -0.54 -24.57 -15.33
C PHE A 93 0.71 -25.48 -15.31
N GLU A 94 1.88 -24.93 -14.96
CA GLU A 94 3.13 -25.70 -14.81
C GLU A 94 3.07 -26.77 -13.71
N LYS A 95 2.18 -26.60 -12.73
CA LYS A 95 1.99 -27.54 -11.63
C LYS A 95 0.93 -28.60 -11.90
N ILE A 96 0.22 -28.52 -13.03
CA ILE A 96 -0.74 -29.55 -13.42
C ILE A 96 0.08 -30.79 -13.82
N PRO A 97 -0.06 -31.94 -13.14
CA PRO A 97 0.61 -33.15 -13.57
C PRO A 97 0.10 -33.55 -14.95
N ASN A 98 1.03 -33.82 -15.87
CA ASN A 98 0.67 -34.47 -17.14
C ASN A 98 0.18 -35.88 -16.82
N TYR A 99 -1.14 -36.08 -16.88
CA TYR A 99 -1.71 -37.41 -17.03
C TYR A 99 -1.52 -37.83 -18.49
N GLY A 100 -0.33 -38.34 -18.77
CA GLY A 100 -0.03 -39.14 -19.96
C GLY A 100 -0.38 -40.60 -19.74
#